data_AF-S2JMS8-F1
#
_entry.id   AF-S2JMS8-F1
#
_cell.length_a   1.000
_cell.length_b   1.000
_cell.length_c   1.000
_cell.angle_alpha   90.00
_cell.angle_beta   90.00
_cell.angle_gamma   90.00
#
_symmetry.space_group_name_H-M   'P 1'
#
loop_
_entity.id
_entity.type
_entity.pdbx_description
1 polymer ?
#
loop_
_entity_poly.entity_id
_entity_poly.type
_entity_poly.pdbx_seq_one_letter_code
_entity_poly.pdbx_strand_id
1 'polypeptide(L)'
;MSKVVILPSMKLLDQDVTLPASTYAAVDYFCQMNKKVRVQNAQWLFFKDNRWIPLDTINHQKLEETILSKGVFVDIRDSHFPKVSKVRVFPELDYLSYLGVRYKISKVLLPGL
;
A
#
# COMPACT_ATOMS: atom_id res chain seq x y z
N MET A 1 -31.78 34.19 -13.96
CA MET A 1 -30.81 34.47 -15.04
C MET A 1 -29.61 33.54 -14.86
N SER A 2 -29.56 32.44 -15.61
CA SER A 2 -28.53 31.40 -15.48
C SER A 2 -27.36 31.71 -16.41
N LYS A 3 -26.14 31.79 -15.85
CA LYS A 3 -24.91 31.98 -16.64
C LYS A 3 -24.44 30.60 -17.15
N VAL A 4 -24.46 30.44 -18.47
CA VAL A 4 -23.83 29.30 -19.16
C VAL A 4 -22.34 29.60 -19.28
N VAL A 5 -21.49 28.67 -18.80
CA VAL A 5 -20.04 28.72 -18.98
C VAL A 5 -19.69 27.78 -20.12
N ILE A 6 -19.17 28.32 -21.22
CA ILE A 6 -18.67 27.55 -22.36
C ILE A 6 -17.18 27.27 -22.12
N LEU A 7 -16.82 26.00 -22.03
CA LEU A 7 -15.41 25.56 -21.98
C LEU A 7 -14.80 25.59 -23.39
N PRO A 8 -13.54 26.03 -23.56
CA PRO A 8 -12.88 26.03 -24.85
C PRO A 8 -12.54 24.61 -25.32
N SER A 9 -12.73 24.39 -26.62
CA SER A 9 -12.42 23.16 -27.35
C SER A 9 -10.92 22.85 -27.31
N MET A 10 -10.56 21.64 -26.88
CA MET A 10 -9.18 21.16 -26.89
C MET A 10 -8.76 20.85 -28.32
N LYS A 11 -7.80 21.60 -28.85
CA LYS A 11 -7.10 21.22 -30.07
C LYS A 11 -6.15 20.07 -29.75
N LEU A 12 -6.27 19.00 -30.53
CA LEU A 12 -5.34 17.88 -30.58
C LEU A 12 -4.02 18.43 -31.13
N LEU A 13 -3.02 18.55 -30.27
CA LEU A 13 -1.67 18.97 -30.63
C LEU A 13 -0.87 17.72 -30.95
N ASP A 14 -0.80 17.36 -32.23
CA ASP A 14 0.26 16.49 -32.76
C ASP A 14 1.59 17.21 -32.57
N GLN A 15 2.32 16.88 -31.50
CA GLN A 15 3.72 17.23 -31.37
C GLN A 15 4.47 16.02 -30.81
N ASP A 16 5.32 15.48 -31.67
CA ASP A 16 6.43 14.58 -31.39
C ASP A 16 7.38 15.25 -30.39
N VAL A 17 7.03 15.19 -29.10
CA VAL A 17 7.85 15.66 -28.00
C VAL A 17 8.66 14.48 -27.51
N THR A 18 9.90 14.40 -28.01
CA THR A 18 10.94 13.64 -27.33
C THR A 18 11.15 14.27 -25.96
N LEU A 19 10.53 13.70 -24.92
CA LEU A 19 10.71 14.13 -23.54
C LEU A 19 12.19 14.01 -23.16
N PRO A 20 12.83 15.05 -22.60
CA PRO A 20 14.22 14.95 -22.18
C PRO A 20 14.36 13.86 -21.11
N ALA A 21 15.41 13.05 -21.19
CA ALA A 21 15.70 11.96 -20.24
C ALA A 21 15.66 12.40 -18.75
N SER A 22 15.81 13.70 -18.51
CA SER A 22 15.61 14.38 -17.22
C SER A 22 14.22 14.16 -16.60
N THR A 23 13.15 14.08 -17.39
CA THR A 23 11.78 13.94 -16.86
C THR A 23 11.50 12.51 -16.37
N TYR A 24 11.97 11.48 -17.10
CA TYR A 24 11.91 10.09 -16.62
C TYR A 24 12.74 9.89 -15.36
N ALA A 25 13.95 10.47 -15.34
CA ALA A 25 14.78 10.47 -14.15
C ALA A 25 14.09 11.18 -12.98
N ALA A 26 13.42 12.31 -13.19
CA ALA A 26 12.69 13.01 -12.14
C ALA A 26 11.53 12.18 -11.57
N VAL A 27 10.77 11.46 -12.41
CA VAL A 27 9.73 10.52 -11.93
C VAL A 27 10.36 9.37 -11.15
N ASP A 28 11.48 8.83 -11.63
CA ASP A 28 12.24 7.80 -10.92
C ASP A 28 12.82 8.34 -9.60
N TYR A 29 13.26 9.60 -9.54
CA TYR A 29 13.74 10.27 -8.33
C TYR A 29 12.60 10.51 -7.35
N PHE A 30 11.41 10.91 -7.78
CA PHE A 30 10.23 11.04 -6.91
C PHE A 30 9.76 9.67 -6.40
N CYS A 31 9.75 8.64 -7.24
CA CYS A 31 9.51 7.24 -6.82
C CYS A 31 10.62 6.73 -5.88
N GLN A 32 11.87 7.16 -6.05
CA GLN A 32 13.01 6.80 -5.18
C GLN A 32 13.03 7.58 -3.87
N MET A 33 12.57 8.83 -3.82
CA MET A 33 12.50 9.61 -2.58
C MET A 33 11.42 9.08 -1.63
N ASN A 34 10.39 8.41 -2.17
CA ASN A 34 9.46 7.61 -1.37
C ASN A 34 10.03 6.25 -0.91
N LYS A 35 11.18 5.77 -1.44
CA LYS A 35 11.85 4.53 -0.97
C LYS A 35 12.57 4.68 0.37
N LYS A 36 12.56 5.86 0.96
CA LYS A 36 13.11 6.12 2.31
C LYS A 36 12.07 6.75 3.24
N VAL A 37 10.80 6.37 3.12
CA VAL A 37 10.04 6.20 4.36
C VAL A 37 10.84 5.16 5.13
N ARG A 38 11.60 5.59 6.15
CA ARG A 38 12.18 4.66 7.11
C ARG A 38 10.98 3.85 7.57
N VAL A 39 10.86 2.61 7.07
CA VAL A 39 10.08 1.60 7.74
C VAL A 39 10.75 1.57 9.10
N GLN A 40 10.20 2.34 10.05
CA GLN A 40 10.55 2.24 11.45
C GLN A 40 10.60 0.73 11.69
N ASN A 41 11.70 0.17 12.19
CA ASN A 41 11.84 -1.28 12.37
C ASN A 41 10.53 -1.76 13.02
N ALA A 42 9.67 -2.41 12.26
CA ALA A 42 8.31 -2.65 12.68
C ALA A 42 7.89 -4.00 12.13
N GLN A 43 7.17 -4.72 12.96
CA GLN A 43 6.72 -6.06 12.68
C GLN A 43 5.20 -6.06 12.69
N TRP A 44 4.61 -6.57 11.62
CA TRP A 44 3.19 -6.88 11.60
C TRP A 44 2.96 -8.27 12.19
N LEU A 45 1.97 -8.35 13.09
CA LEU A 45 1.57 -9.59 13.75
C LEU A 45 0.06 -9.77 13.64
N PHE A 46 -0.38 -11.02 13.69
CA PHE A 46 -1.78 -11.39 13.85
C PHE A 46 -1.96 -12.27 15.09
N PHE A 47 -3.12 -12.17 15.73
CA PHE A 47 -3.42 -12.93 16.94
C PHE A 47 -4.15 -14.23 16.61
N LYS A 48 -3.52 -15.38 16.85
CA LYS A 48 -4.08 -16.72 16.61
C LYS A 48 -3.57 -17.68 17.68
N ASP A 49 -4.41 -18.61 18.11
CA ASP A 49 -4.08 -19.65 19.10
C ASP A 49 -3.48 -19.05 20.40
N ASN A 50 -4.08 -17.95 20.88
CA ASN A 50 -3.66 -17.22 22.07
C ASN A 50 -2.23 -16.64 22.03
N ARG A 51 -1.69 -16.37 20.84
CA ARG A 51 -0.37 -15.77 20.65
C ARG A 51 -0.35 -14.79 19.49
N TRP A 52 0.59 -13.85 19.55
CA TRP A 52 0.93 -12.99 18.42
C TRP A 52 1.92 -13.70 17.51
N ILE A 53 1.58 -13.82 16.23
CA ILE A 53 2.37 -14.50 15.22
C ILE A 53 2.79 -13.47 14.16
N PRO A 54 4.09 -13.37 13.82
CA PRO A 54 4.55 -12.45 12.79
C PRO A 54 4.01 -12.84 11.41
N LEU A 55 3.55 -11.87 10.63
CA LEU A 55 3.30 -12.07 9.19
C LEU A 55 4.63 -12.20 8.44
N ASP A 56 4.61 -12.82 7.26
CA ASP A 56 5.78 -12.95 6.40
C ASP A 56 6.31 -11.56 6.01
N THR A 57 7.63 -11.39 6.01
CA THR A 57 8.29 -10.09 5.75
C THR A 57 7.89 -9.47 4.41
N ILE A 58 7.63 -10.29 3.39
CA ILE A 58 7.18 -9.82 2.07
C ILE A 58 5.82 -9.10 2.12
N ASN A 59 5.00 -9.37 3.14
CA ASN A 59 3.69 -8.75 3.30
C ASN A 59 3.76 -7.41 4.02
N HIS A 60 4.84 -7.13 4.77
CA HIS A 60 4.97 -5.91 5.56
C HIS A 60 5.01 -4.68 4.66
N GLN A 61 5.82 -4.70 3.61
CA GLN A 61 5.91 -3.58 2.67
C GLN A 61 4.54 -3.24 2.06
N LYS A 62 3.76 -4.26 1.68
CA LYS A 62 2.42 -4.06 1.12
C LYS A 62 1.45 -3.43 2.12
N LEU A 63 1.52 -3.84 3.39
CA LEU A 63 0.71 -3.26 4.45
C LEU A 63 1.06 -1.78 4.67
N GLU A 64 2.35 -1.46 4.72
CA GLU A 64 2.83 -0.07 4.87
C GLU A 64 2.40 0.80 3.68
N GLU A 65 2.60 0.33 2.45
CA GLU A 65 2.18 1.06 1.23
C GLU A 65 0.65 1.29 1.21
N THR A 66 -0.13 0.32 1.67
CA THR A 66 -1.59 0.45 1.76
C THR A 66 -1.99 1.52 2.77
N ILE A 67 -1.36 1.57 3.94
CA ILE A 67 -1.62 2.61 4.93
C ILE A 67 -1.23 3.99 4.40
N LEU A 68 -0.04 4.11 3.79
CA LEU A 68 0.45 5.37 3.23
C LEU A 68 -0.45 5.90 2.11
N SER A 69 -1.00 5.01 1.30
CA SER A 69 -1.94 5.36 0.23
C SER A 69 -3.40 5.50 0.70
N LYS A 70 -3.67 5.36 2.01
CA LYS A 70 -5.03 5.35 2.60
C LYS A 70 -5.95 4.33 1.93
N GLY A 71 -5.40 3.16 1.59
CA GLY A 71 -6.14 2.04 1.05
C GLY A 71 -7.00 1.35 2.12
N VAL A 72 -8.20 0.92 1.73
CA VAL A 72 -9.17 0.28 2.65
C VAL A 72 -8.73 -1.14 3.05
N PHE A 73 -8.17 -1.88 2.11
CA PHE A 73 -7.70 -3.26 2.33
C PHE A 73 -6.57 -3.62 1.38
N VAL A 74 -5.86 -4.68 1.73
CA VAL A 74 -4.83 -5.31 0.89
C VAL A 74 -4.94 -6.83 0.94
N ASP A 75 -4.82 -7.46 -0.22
CA ASP A 75 -4.78 -8.92 -0.32
C ASP A 75 -3.32 -9.40 -0.26
N ILE A 76 -2.96 -10.12 0.79
CA ILE A 76 -1.61 -10.64 1.04
C ILE A 76 -1.53 -12.14 0.78
N ARG A 77 -0.32 -12.67 0.57
CA ARG A 77 -0.06 -14.13 0.51
C ARG A 77 0.86 -14.47 1.65
N ASP A 78 0.40 -15.29 2.58
CA ASP A 78 1.13 -15.53 3.81
C ASP A 78 1.15 -17.03 4.14
N SER A 79 2.32 -17.52 4.51
CA SER A 79 2.62 -18.93 4.76
C SER A 79 1.77 -19.53 5.89
N HIS A 80 1.27 -18.70 6.81
CA HIS A 80 0.41 -19.14 7.91
C HIS A 80 -1.02 -19.47 7.49
N PHE A 81 -1.42 -19.12 6.24
CA PHE A 81 -2.76 -19.34 5.71
C PHE A 81 -2.73 -20.15 4.39
N PRO A 82 -2.20 -21.40 4.39
CA PRO A 82 -1.93 -22.15 3.17
C PRO A 82 -3.18 -22.61 2.41
N LYS A 83 -4.37 -22.56 3.03
CA LYS A 83 -5.62 -23.02 2.40
C LYS A 83 -6.19 -22.02 1.39
N VAL A 84 -5.68 -20.79 1.35
CA VAL A 84 -6.18 -19.74 0.46
C VAL A 84 -5.05 -19.12 -0.32
N SER A 85 -5.35 -18.70 -1.55
CA SER A 85 -4.35 -18.06 -2.41
C SER A 85 -4.00 -16.64 -1.97
N LYS A 86 -4.91 -15.97 -1.24
CA LYS A 86 -4.73 -14.64 -0.65
C LYS A 86 -5.60 -14.49 0.61
N VAL A 87 -5.13 -13.67 1.54
CA VAL A 87 -5.84 -13.25 2.76
C VAL A 87 -6.05 -11.75 2.70
N ARG A 88 -7.27 -11.28 2.98
CA ARG A 88 -7.57 -9.85 2.97
C ARG A 88 -7.28 -9.23 4.34
N VAL A 89 -6.49 -8.18 4.36
CA VAL A 89 -6.14 -7.42 5.55
C VAL A 89 -6.74 -6.03 5.47
N PHE A 90 -7.29 -5.55 6.58
CA PHE A 90 -7.87 -4.22 6.74
C PHE A 90 -7.05 -3.46 7.79
N PRO A 91 -5.98 -2.75 7.38
CA PRO A 91 -5.04 -2.17 8.33
C PRO A 91 -5.66 -1.12 9.24
N GLU A 92 -6.54 -0.26 8.72
CA GLU A 92 -7.23 0.78 9.52
C GLU A 92 -8.25 0.21 10.53
N LEU A 93 -8.68 -1.05 10.33
CA LEU A 93 -9.65 -1.71 11.19
C LEU A 93 -9.01 -2.77 12.09
N ASP A 94 -7.67 -2.87 12.08
CA ASP A 94 -6.87 -3.78 12.90
C ASP A 94 -7.32 -5.25 12.81
N TYR A 95 -7.72 -5.71 11.62
CA TYR A 95 -8.00 -7.14 11.42
C TYR A 95 -7.63 -7.66 10.03
N LEU A 96 -7.45 -8.98 9.95
CA LEU A 96 -7.45 -9.74 8.71
C LEU A 96 -8.64 -10.71 8.69
N SER A 97 -9.13 -11.00 7.49
CA SER A 97 -10.24 -11.93 7.25
C SER A 97 -9.73 -13.19 6.57
N TYR A 98 -9.93 -14.33 7.22
CA TYR A 98 -9.57 -15.64 6.71
C TYR A 98 -10.72 -16.62 6.91
N LEU A 99 -11.27 -17.13 5.80
CA LEU A 99 -12.39 -18.09 5.78
C LEU A 99 -13.59 -17.66 6.65
N GLY A 100 -13.92 -16.37 6.64
CA GLY A 100 -15.02 -15.79 7.41
C GLY A 100 -14.69 -15.48 8.87
N VAL A 101 -13.49 -15.84 9.35
CA VAL A 101 -13.01 -15.52 10.70
C VAL A 101 -12.17 -14.25 10.67
N ARG A 102 -12.41 -13.36 11.63
CA ARG A 102 -11.63 -12.13 11.82
C ARG A 102 -10.53 -12.36 12.85
N TYR A 103 -9.29 -12.18 12.44
CA TYR A 103 -8.13 -12.22 13.32
C TYR A 103 -7.64 -10.81 13.58
N LYS A 104 -7.38 -10.45 14.83
CA LYS A 104 -6.79 -9.15 15.17
C LYS A 104 -5.38 -9.07 14.60
N ILE A 105 -4.99 -7.89 14.15
CA ILE A 105 -3.61 -7.59 13.77
C ILE A 105 -3.07 -6.46 14.62
N SER A 106 -1.75 -6.34 14.66
CA SER A 106 -1.06 -5.20 15.27
C SER A 106 0.25 -4.97 14.55
N LYS A 107 0.62 -3.69 14.43
CA LYS A 107 1.97 -3.28 14.11
C LYS A 107 2.72 -3.02 15.41
N VAL A 108 3.90 -3.59 15.59
CA VAL A 108 4.76 -3.34 16.74
C VAL A 108 6.02 -2.65 16.26
N LEU A 109 6.37 -1.54 16.91
CA LEU A 109 7.65 -0.86 16.70
C LEU A 109 8.74 -1.62 17.47
N LEU A 110 9.75 -2.05 16.75
CA LEU A 110 10.95 -2.67 17.29
C LEU A 110 11.95 -1.55 17.64
N PRO A 111 12.71 -1.71 18.73
CA PRO A 111 13.79 -0.78 19.04
C PRO A 111 14.77 -0.72 17.87
N GLY A 112 15.26 0.48 17.55
CA GLY A 112 16.38 0.65 16.63
C GLY A 112 17.62 -0.01 17.21
N LEU A 113 18.33 -0.79 16.40
CA LEU A 113 19.71 -1.20 16.69
C LEU A 113 20.65 0.00 16.61
#